data_AF-A0A9W4T0M3-F1
#
_entry.id   AF-A0A9W4T0M3-F1
#
_cell.length_a   1.000
_cell.length_b   1.000
_cell.length_c   1.000
_cell.angle_alpha   90.00
_cell.angle_beta   90.00
_cell.angle_gamma   90.00
#
_symmetry.space_group_name_H-M   'P 1'
#
loop_
_entity.id
_entity.type
_entity.pdbx_description
1 polymer ?
#
loop_
_entity_poly.entity_id
_entity_poly.type
_entity_poly.pdbx_seq_one_letter_code
_entity_poly.pdbx_strand_id
1 'polypeptide(L)'
;MVNISIEVIERLHDKINDFFRNKNGSSYLKIVYEKILFPVIFTGKKKYYSILHRRKPNFNNKLFVQKVEIIKQEQSKYFCEVGKNVIEESMRLNNTCTLHQIVEDVLKETIYDISQIDFNGVVKTAV
;
A
#
# COMPACT_ATOMS: atom_id res chain seq x y z
N MET A 1 -5.34 -6.16 15.62
CA MET A 1 -4.00 -5.59 15.37
C MET A 1 -3.99 -4.07 15.32
N VAL A 2 -4.72 -3.43 14.39
CA VAL A 2 -4.73 -1.95 14.23
C VAL A 2 -5.02 -1.20 15.53
N ASN A 3 -6.08 -1.56 16.26
CA ASN A 3 -6.42 -0.93 17.55
C ASN A 3 -5.27 -1.01 18.57
N ILE A 4 -4.64 -2.18 18.67
CA ILE A 4 -3.52 -2.41 19.59
C ILE A 4 -2.34 -1.51 19.18
N SER A 5 -2.04 -1.41 17.88
CA SER A 5 -0.98 -0.54 17.37
C SER A 5 -1.26 0.95 17.65
N ILE A 6 -2.52 1.39 17.55
CA ILE A 6 -2.91 2.77 17.89
C ILE A 6 -2.59 3.04 19.38
N GLU A 7 -3.08 2.19 20.29
CA GLU A 7 -2.86 2.34 21.72
C GLU A 7 -1.37 2.33 22.10
N VAL A 8 -0.60 1.42 21.50
CA VAL A 8 0.85 1.33 21.75
C VAL A 8 1.60 2.56 21.24
N ILE A 9 1.24 3.08 20.05
CA ILE A 9 1.88 4.26 19.48
C ILE A 9 1.57 5.51 20.29
N GLU A 10 0.35 5.66 20.83
CA GLU A 10 0.01 6.78 21.72
C GLU A 10 0.89 6.77 22.98
N ARG A 11 1.08 5.61 23.62
CA ARG A 11 2.01 5.48 24.75
C ARG A 11 3.46 5.75 24.38
N LEU A 12 3.88 5.37 23.18
CA LEU A 12 5.23 5.59 22.69
C LEU A 12 5.48 7.07 22.34
N HIS A 13 4.46 7.75 21.81
CA HIS A 13 4.47 9.16 21.48
C HIS A 13 4.88 10.02 22.67
N ASP A 14 4.23 9.81 23.81
CA ASP A 14 4.51 10.58 25.02
C ASP A 14 5.93 10.34 25.53
N LYS A 15 6.34 9.07 25.60
CA LYS A 15 7.70 8.69 26.02
C LYS A 15 8.80 9.27 25.13
N ILE A 16 8.60 9.26 23.81
CA ILE A 16 9.58 9.80 22.85
C ILE A 16 9.65 11.32 22.97
N ASN A 17 8.52 12.01 23.11
CA ASN A 17 8.49 13.46 23.24
C ASN A 17 9.10 13.92 24.56
N ASP A 18 8.89 13.19 25.66
CA ASP A 18 9.58 13.44 26.93
C ASP A 18 11.09 13.25 26.79
N PHE A 19 11.52 12.19 26.09
CA PHE A 19 12.93 11.95 25.80
C PHE A 19 13.55 13.08 24.97
N PHE A 20 12.88 13.53 23.90
CA PHE A 20 13.35 14.65 23.08
C PHE A 20 13.43 15.95 23.86
N ARG A 21 12.43 16.25 24.70
CA ARG A 21 12.43 17.43 25.57
C ARG A 21 13.61 17.40 26.54
N ASN A 22 13.85 16.25 27.18
CA ASN A 22 14.94 16.08 28.14
C ASN A 22 16.32 16.18 27.49
N LYS A 23 16.47 15.69 26.23
CA LYS A 23 17.75 15.74 25.50
C LYS A 23 18.05 17.09 24.88
N ASN A 24 17.03 17.78 24.35
CA ASN A 24 17.20 19.02 23.60
C ASN A 24 16.97 20.27 24.43
N GLY A 25 16.43 20.15 25.66
CA GLY A 25 16.05 21.27 26.52
C GLY A 25 14.86 22.09 25.99
N SER A 26 14.23 21.65 24.89
CA SER A 26 13.12 22.34 24.23
C SER A 26 12.14 21.34 23.60
N SER A 27 10.90 21.78 23.39
CA SER A 27 9.82 20.98 22.79
C SER A 27 9.65 21.22 21.28
N TYR A 28 10.66 21.78 20.60
CA TYR A 28 10.58 22.04 19.15
C TYR A 28 10.58 20.74 18.34
N LEU A 29 11.41 19.78 18.72
CA LEU A 29 11.42 18.44 18.11
C LEU A 29 10.39 17.55 18.82
N LYS A 30 9.34 17.17 18.09
CA LYS A 30 8.31 16.24 18.58
C LYS A 30 7.89 15.28 17.47
N ILE A 31 7.56 14.05 17.84
CA ILE A 31 6.85 13.14 16.95
C ILE A 31 5.35 13.40 17.06
N VAL A 32 4.64 13.18 15.97
CA VAL A 32 3.17 13.28 15.92
C VAL A 32 2.66 12.03 15.21
N TYR A 33 1.56 11.49 15.71
CA TYR A 33 0.89 10.38 15.06
C TYR A 33 0.32 10.80 13.69
N GLU A 34 0.75 10.12 12.62
CA GLU A 34 0.23 10.37 11.27
C GLU A 34 -0.78 9.29 10.85
N LYS A 35 -0.35 8.02 10.78
CA LYS A 35 -1.11 6.90 10.23
C LYS A 35 -0.47 5.55 10.55
N ILE A 36 -1.28 4.51 10.52
CA ILE A 36 -0.87 3.09 10.50
C ILE A 36 -1.22 2.51 9.13
N LEU A 37 -0.33 1.68 8.60
CA LEU A 37 -0.54 0.95 7.36
C LEU A 37 -0.75 -0.53 7.69
N PHE A 38 -1.95 -1.05 7.47
CA PHE A 38 -2.25 -2.45 7.72
C PHE A 38 -3.46 -2.95 6.91
N PRO A 39 -3.41 -4.15 6.29
CA PRO A 39 -2.21 -4.87 5.91
C PRO A 39 -1.27 -4.02 5.03
N VAL A 40 0.00 -4.41 4.94
CA VAL A 40 1.02 -3.71 4.13
C VAL A 40 1.90 -4.72 3.43
N ILE A 41 2.18 -4.47 2.14
CA ILE A 41 3.05 -5.30 1.31
C ILE A 41 4.20 -4.44 0.81
N PHE A 42 5.42 -4.88 1.11
CA PHE A 42 6.66 -4.22 0.71
C PHE A 42 7.25 -4.94 -0.50
N THR A 43 7.38 -4.24 -1.62
CA THR A 43 8.00 -4.77 -2.85
C THR A 43 9.43 -4.31 -3.03
N GLY A 44 9.87 -3.33 -2.24
CA GLY A 44 11.25 -2.87 -2.22
C GLY A 44 11.43 -1.61 -1.38
N LYS A 45 12.65 -1.06 -1.38
CA LYS A 45 12.95 0.18 -0.64
C LYS A 45 12.06 1.33 -1.14
N LYS A 46 11.26 1.90 -0.23
CA LYS A 46 10.27 2.96 -0.50
C LYS A 46 9.15 2.54 -1.48
N LYS A 47 9.01 1.26 -1.80
CA LYS A 47 7.97 0.72 -2.69
C LYS A 47 7.04 -0.20 -1.89
N TYR A 48 5.81 0.22 -1.67
CA TYR A 48 4.85 -0.55 -0.88
C TYR A 48 3.42 -0.14 -1.18
N TYR A 49 2.47 -0.98 -0.80
CA TYR A 49 1.06 -0.64 -0.81
C TYR A 49 0.36 -1.21 0.43
N SER A 50 -0.74 -0.58 0.85
CA SER A 50 -1.41 -0.90 2.10
C SER A 50 -2.79 -0.26 2.21
N ILE A 51 -3.54 -0.64 3.23
CA ILE A 51 -4.69 0.11 3.70
C ILE A 51 -4.25 1.08 4.80
N LEU A 52 -4.67 2.34 4.68
CA LEU A 52 -4.33 3.39 5.62
C LEU A 52 -5.37 3.47 6.73
N HIS A 53 -4.90 3.51 7.98
CA HIS A 53 -5.70 3.74 9.17
C HIS A 53 -5.20 4.99 9.89
N ARG A 54 -6.11 5.94 10.18
CA ARG A 54 -5.80 7.14 10.95
C ARG A 54 -6.07 6.84 12.42
N ARG A 55 -7.17 7.34 13.00
CA ARG A 55 -7.45 7.17 14.43
C ARG A 55 -8.32 5.95 14.75
N LYS A 56 -8.95 5.36 13.74
CA LYS A 56 -9.80 4.18 13.88
C LYS A 56 -9.48 3.21 12.75
N PRO A 57 -9.59 1.89 12.99
CA PRO A 57 -9.52 0.90 11.92
C PRO A 57 -10.60 1.21 10.89
N ASN A 58 -10.19 1.28 9.64
CA ASN A 58 -11.09 1.40 8.50
C ASN A 58 -10.51 0.60 7.35
N PHE A 59 -11.04 -0.60 7.15
CA PHE A 59 -10.63 -1.51 6.10
C PHE A 59 -11.31 -1.22 4.76
N ASN A 60 -12.33 -0.36 4.75
CA ASN A 60 -13.03 0.09 3.54
C ASN A 60 -12.35 1.32 2.92
N ASN A 61 -11.16 1.69 3.40
CA ASN A 61 -10.41 2.81 2.85
C ASN A 61 -9.79 2.46 1.49
N LYS A 62 -9.64 3.49 0.65
CA LYS A 62 -8.91 3.39 -0.61
C LYS A 62 -7.48 2.89 -0.38
N LEU A 63 -7.01 2.01 -1.25
CA LEU A 63 -5.65 1.49 -1.24
C LEU A 63 -4.63 2.62 -1.36
N PHE A 64 -3.67 2.64 -0.45
CA PHE A 64 -2.53 3.53 -0.46
C PHE A 64 -1.37 2.84 -1.15
N VAL A 65 -0.85 3.43 -2.23
CA VAL A 65 0.26 2.86 -3.00
C VAL A 65 1.39 3.87 -3.11
N GLN A 66 2.57 3.47 -2.67
CA GLN A 66 3.78 4.28 -2.63
C GLN A 66 4.80 3.73 -3.63
N LYS A 67 5.06 4.48 -4.70
CA LYS A 67 6.16 4.26 -5.67
C LYS A 67 6.25 2.84 -6.26
N VAL A 68 5.15 2.10 -6.29
CA VAL A 68 5.08 0.81 -6.99
C VAL A 68 5.01 1.08 -8.49
N GLU A 69 5.78 0.33 -9.27
CA GLU A 69 5.93 0.55 -10.73
C GLU A 69 4.63 0.40 -11.51
N ILE A 70 3.69 -0.39 -10.98
CA ILE A 70 2.34 -0.62 -11.50
C ILE A 70 1.52 0.67 -11.69
N ILE A 71 1.89 1.78 -11.04
CA ILE A 71 1.13 3.05 -11.07
C ILE A 71 1.84 4.15 -11.86
N LYS A 72 2.94 3.84 -12.56
CA LYS A 72 3.66 4.86 -13.34
C LYS A 72 2.99 5.13 -14.69
N GLN A 73 2.92 6.40 -15.09
CA GLN A 73 2.31 6.88 -16.34
C GLN A 73 3.02 6.36 -17.61
N GLU A 74 4.30 6.00 -17.51
CA GLU A 74 5.10 5.42 -18.59
C GLU A 74 4.70 3.99 -18.96
N GLN A 75 3.89 3.33 -18.13
CA GLN A 75 3.45 1.97 -18.38
C GLN A 75 2.19 1.94 -19.22
N SER A 76 1.97 0.81 -19.90
CA SER A 76 0.77 0.62 -20.71
C SER A 76 -0.47 0.58 -19.81
N LYS A 77 -1.61 0.96 -20.37
CA LYS A 77 -2.88 0.97 -19.64
C LYS A 77 -3.21 -0.43 -19.10
N TYR A 78 -3.01 -1.47 -19.91
CA TYR A 78 -3.23 -2.86 -19.48
C TYR A 78 -2.30 -3.27 -18.35
N PHE A 79 -1.01 -2.90 -18.40
CA PHE A 79 -0.09 -3.21 -17.30
C PHE A 79 -0.57 -2.58 -15.98
N CYS A 80 -1.04 -1.33 -16.04
CA CYS A 80 -1.58 -0.65 -14.87
C CYS A 80 -2.86 -1.31 -14.36
N GLU A 81 -3.73 -1.80 -15.25
CA GLU A 81 -5.00 -2.44 -14.92
C GLU A 81 -4.80 -3.82 -14.29
N VAL A 82 -4.03 -4.69 -14.96
CA VAL A 82 -3.65 -6.02 -14.44
C VAL A 82 -2.96 -5.89 -13.09
N GLY A 83 -2.00 -4.97 -12.96
CA GLY A 83 -1.31 -4.78 -11.69
C GLY A 83 -2.19 -4.19 -10.59
N LYS A 84 -3.20 -3.36 -10.92
CA LYS A 84 -4.20 -2.90 -9.94
C LYS A 84 -5.04 -4.06 -9.43
N ASN A 85 -5.45 -4.98 -10.30
CA ASN A 85 -6.21 -6.17 -9.91
C ASN A 85 -5.40 -7.02 -8.93
N VAL A 86 -4.12 -7.28 -9.22
CA VAL A 86 -3.23 -7.99 -8.27
C VAL A 86 -3.15 -7.29 -6.91
N ILE A 87 -2.98 -5.97 -6.90
CA ILE A 87 -2.91 -5.18 -5.66
C ILE A 87 -4.24 -5.27 -4.89
N GLU A 88 -5.38 -5.18 -5.56
CA GLU A 88 -6.69 -5.24 -4.93
C GLU A 88 -7.00 -6.63 -4.35
N GLU A 89 -6.77 -7.69 -5.13
CA GLU A 89 -6.95 -9.08 -4.71
C GLU A 89 -6.09 -9.42 -3.49
N SER A 90 -4.81 -9.02 -3.52
CA SER A 90 -3.88 -9.29 -2.40
C SER A 90 -4.28 -8.60 -1.09
N MET A 91 -5.07 -7.54 -1.17
CA MET A 91 -5.46 -6.69 -0.04
C MET A 91 -6.86 -7.02 0.49
N ARG A 92 -7.55 -8.01 -0.09
CA ARG A 92 -8.85 -8.49 0.43
C ARG A 92 -8.70 -9.05 1.84
N LEU A 93 -9.67 -8.73 2.71
CA LEU A 93 -9.63 -9.12 4.13
C LEU A 93 -9.67 -10.63 4.35
N ASN A 94 -10.37 -11.35 3.48
CA ASN A 94 -10.52 -12.80 3.49
C ASN A 94 -9.53 -13.49 2.54
N ASN A 95 -8.50 -12.79 2.06
CA ASN A 95 -7.51 -13.39 1.19
C ASN A 95 -6.70 -14.45 1.94
N THR A 96 -6.76 -15.68 1.46
CA THR A 96 -5.93 -16.80 1.92
C THR A 96 -4.83 -17.18 0.92
N CYS A 97 -4.85 -16.58 -0.27
CA CYS A 97 -3.90 -16.86 -1.34
C CYS A 97 -2.59 -16.12 -1.11
N THR A 98 -1.50 -16.77 -1.51
CA THR A 98 -0.19 -16.11 -1.57
C THR A 98 -0.17 -15.10 -2.72
N LEU A 99 0.72 -14.10 -2.63
CA LEU A 99 0.93 -13.15 -3.73
C LEU A 99 1.27 -13.84 -5.07
N HIS A 100 2.01 -14.95 -5.01
CA HIS A 100 2.37 -15.70 -6.22
C HIS A 100 1.13 -16.29 -6.90
N GLN A 101 0.25 -16.94 -6.13
CA GLN A 101 -1.01 -17.50 -6.64
C GLN A 101 -1.90 -16.41 -7.23
N ILE A 102 -2.05 -15.28 -6.55
CA ILE A 102 -2.86 -14.16 -7.04
C ILE A 102 -2.32 -13.64 -8.37
N VAL A 103 -1.00 -13.47 -8.48
CA VAL A 103 -0.38 -13.04 -9.74
C VAL A 103 -0.63 -14.08 -10.83
N GLU A 104 -0.47 -15.37 -10.52
CA GLU A 104 -0.71 -16.45 -11.48
C GLU A 104 -2.16 -16.47 -11.98
N ASP A 105 -3.13 -16.36 -11.07
CA ASP A 105 -4.56 -16.40 -11.38
C ASP A 105 -4.97 -15.19 -12.21
N VAL A 106 -4.56 -13.97 -11.82
CA VAL A 106 -4.84 -12.75 -12.57
C VAL A 106 -4.21 -12.80 -13.98
N LEU A 107 -3.01 -13.36 -14.13
CA LEU A 107 -2.37 -13.51 -15.44
C LEU A 107 -3.11 -14.54 -16.31
N LYS A 108 -3.58 -15.67 -15.74
CA LYS A 108 -4.38 -16.67 -16.47
C LYS A 108 -5.69 -16.08 -16.98
N GLU A 109 -6.41 -15.33 -16.13
CA GLU A 109 -7.62 -14.62 -16.53
C GLU A 109 -7.34 -13.63 -17.67
N THR A 110 -6.27 -12.84 -17.53
CA THR A 110 -5.87 -11.87 -18.57
C THR A 110 -5.56 -12.53 -19.92
N ILE A 111 -4.94 -13.72 -19.92
CA ILE A 111 -4.63 -14.47 -21.15
C ILE A 111 -5.91 -15.05 -21.78
N TYR A 112 -6.88 -15.48 -20.99
CA TYR A 112 -8.15 -15.96 -21.50
C TYR A 112 -8.91 -14.83 -22.24
N ASP A 113 -8.86 -13.62 -21.68
CA ASP A 113 -9.50 -12.43 -22.24
C ASP A 113 -8.66 -11.71 -23.31
N ILE A 114 -7.51 -12.28 -23.71
CA ILE A 114 -6.55 -11.62 -24.62
C ILE A 114 -7.16 -11.28 -25.99
N SER A 115 -8.18 -12.04 -26.42
CA SER A 115 -8.91 -11.80 -27.66
C SER A 115 -9.78 -10.53 -27.64
N GLN A 116 -10.06 -9.99 -26.45
CA GLN A 116 -10.85 -8.77 -26.24
C GLN A 116 -9.98 -7.53 -26.00
N ILE A 117 -8.65 -7.67 -26.10
CA ILE A 117 -7.71 -6.58 -25.80
C ILE A 117 -7.64 -5.60 -26.95
N ASP A 118 -7.88 -4.32 -26.66
CA ASP A 118 -7.64 -3.21 -27.59
C ASP A 118 -6.13 -2.90 -27.65
N PHE A 119 -5.51 -2.99 -28.83
CA PHE A 119 -4.09 -2.72 -29.01
C PHE A 119 -3.63 -1.38 -28.44
N ASN A 120 -4.50 -0.35 -28.42
CA ASN A 120 -4.17 0.95 -27.84
C ASN A 120 -3.79 0.88 -26.36
N GLY A 121 -4.39 -0.05 -25.59
CA GLY A 121 -4.08 -0.18 -24.17
C GLY A 121 -2.73 -0.82 -23.89
N VAL A 122 -2.10 -1.45 -24.90
CA VAL A 122 -0.81 -2.15 -24.79
C VAL A 122 0.36 -1.21 -25.09
N VAL A 123 0.10 -0.11 -25.79
CA VAL A 123 1.11 0.89 -26.14
C VAL A 123 1.64 1.57 -24.88
N LYS A 124 2.97 1.71 -24.79
CA LYS A 124 3.63 2.54 -23.77
C LYS A 124 3.95 3.89 -24.38
N THR A 125 3.66 4.95 -23.64
CA THR A 125 4.06 6.30 -24.03
C THR A 125 5.53 6.48 -23.66
N ALA A 126 6.38 6.75 -24.65
CA ALA A 126 7.75 7.18 -24.39
C ALA A 126 7.70 8.60 -23.78
N VAL A 127 8.38 8.78 -22.64
CA VAL A 127 8.56 10.08 -21.97
C VAL A 127 10.01 10.51 -22.14
#